data_AF-A0A7Y1W1S3-F1
#
_entry.id   AF-A0A7Y1W1S3-F1
#
_cell.length_a   1.000
_cell.length_b   1.000
_cell.length_c   1.000
_cell.angle_alpha   90.00
_cell.angle_beta   90.00
_cell.angle_gamma   90.00
#
_symmetry.space_group_name_H-M   'P 1'
#
loop_
_entity.id
_entity.type
_entity.pdbx_description
1 polymer ?
#
loop_
_entity_poly.entity_id
_entity_poly.type
_entity_poly.pdbx_seq_one_letter_code
_entity_poly.pdbx_strand_id
1 'polypeptide(L)' 'AWYSYNGDRIGQGKENCREFLKENPDIADDIGSRLREVLLPAKPKRGEAPKEQEAVAE' A
#
# COMPACT_ATOMS: atom_id res chain seq x y z
N ALA A 1 16.40 6.83 -4.79
CA ALA A 1 14.99 7.13 -4.46
C ALA A 1 14.45 6.01 -3.59
N TRP A 2 13.83 6.36 -2.47
CA TRP A 2 13.19 5.42 -1.54
C TRP A 2 11.68 5.40 -1.80
N TYR A 3 11.07 4.23 -1.70
CA TYR A 3 9.63 4.06 -1.78
C TYR A 3 9.10 3.71 -0.39
N SER A 4 7.96 4.30 -0.06
CA SER A 4 7.23 4.06 1.18
C SER A 4 5.76 3.78 0.86
N TYR A 5 5.13 2.90 1.63
CA TYR A 5 3.72 2.55 1.51
C TYR A 5 3.09 2.48 2.91
N ASN A 6 1.97 3.19 3.10
CA ASN A 6 1.33 3.42 4.41
C ASN A 6 2.30 3.89 5.53
N GLY A 7 3.30 4.71 5.18
CA GLY A 7 4.29 5.22 6.15
C GLY A 7 5.48 4.29 6.38
N ASP A 8 5.38 3.03 5.97
CA ASP A 8 6.46 2.05 6.08
C ASP A 8 7.37 2.05 4.85
N ARG A 9 8.67 1.77 5.03
CA ARG A 9 9.65 1.83 3.94
C ARG A 9 9.71 0.48 3.24
N ILE A 10 9.16 0.43 2.04
CA ILE A 10 9.07 -0.80 1.23
C ILE A 10 10.31 -1.10 0.40
N GLY A 11 11.14 -0.10 0.09
CA GLY A 11 12.44 -0.38 -0.51
C GLY A 11 13.10 0.79 -1.22
N GLN A 12 14.39 0.66 -1.45
CA GLN A 12 15.16 1.63 -2.25
C GLN A 12 15.26 1.15 -3.70
N GLY A 13 14.70 1.92 -4.62
CA GLY A 13 14.69 1.57 -6.04
C GLY A 13 13.62 0.55 -6.43
N LYS A 14 13.36 0.47 -7.75
CA LYS A 14 12.25 -0.30 -8.32
C LYS A 14 12.38 -1.81 -8.09
N GLU A 15 13.60 -2.35 -8.09
CA GLU A 15 13.81 -3.78 -7.86
C GLU A 15 13.51 -4.19 -6.42
N ASN A 16 14.01 -3.48 -5.41
CA ASN A 16 13.72 -3.83 -4.02
C ASN A 16 12.21 -3.74 -3.72
N CYS A 17 11.51 -2.76 -4.30
CA CYS A 17 10.06 -2.68 -4.15
C CYS A 17 9.33 -3.86 -4.79
N ARG A 18 9.81 -4.38 -5.93
CA ARG A 18 9.21 -5.54 -6.59
C ARG A 18 9.37 -6.79 -5.73
N GLU A 19 10.52 -6.97 -5.08
CA GLU A 19 10.79 -8.13 -4.23
C GLU A 19 9.95 -8.03 -2.97
N PHE A 20 9.87 -6.85 -2.35
CA PHE A 20 8.99 -6.61 -1.21
C PHE A 20 7.53 -6.96 -1.50
N LEU A 21 7.01 -6.56 -2.67
CA LEU A 21 5.63 -6.88 -3.07
C LEU A 21 5.42 -8.37 -3.38
N LYS A 22 6.45 -9.09 -3.83
CA LYS A 22 6.38 -10.56 -4.00
C LYS A 22 6.38 -11.28 -2.66
N GLU A 23 7.18 -10.80 -1.71
CA GLU A 23 7.25 -11.36 -0.36
C GLU A 23 6.02 -11.04 0.48
N ASN A 24 5.33 -9.92 0.18
CA ASN A 24 4.13 -9.46 0.89
C ASN A 24 2.91 -9.42 -0.05
N PRO A 25 2.29 -10.56 -0.37
CA PRO A 25 1.14 -10.63 -1.27
C PRO A 25 -0.09 -9.87 -0.75
N ASP A 26 -0.31 -9.80 0.57
CA ASP A 26 -1.38 -8.98 1.18
C ASP A 26 -1.24 -7.50 0.82
N ILE A 27 -0.02 -6.95 0.89
CA ILE A 27 0.25 -5.55 0.55
C ILE A 27 0.06 -5.33 -0.95
N ALA A 28 0.50 -6.28 -1.77
CA ALA A 28 0.31 -6.21 -3.21
C ALA A 28 -1.18 -6.24 -3.60
N ASP A 29 -2.01 -7.03 -2.90
CA ASP A 29 -3.45 -7.08 -3.13
C ASP A 29 -4.15 -5.80 -2.70
N ASP A 30 -3.81 -5.21 -1.54
CA ASP A 30 -4.35 -3.91 -1.12
C ASP A 30 -4.01 -2.82 -2.16
N ILE A 31 -2.75 -2.73 -2.58
CA ILE A 31 -2.32 -1.77 -3.61
C ILE A 31 -3.10 -2.01 -4.91
N GLY A 32 -3.27 -3.27 -5.32
CA GLY A 32 -4.03 -3.64 -6.51
C GLY A 32 -5.50 -3.26 -6.42
N SER A 33 -6.13 -3.50 -5.28
CA SER A 33 -7.52 -3.14 -4.99
C SER A 33 -7.71 -1.62 -5.01
N ARG A 34 -6.86 -0.87 -4.31
CA ARG A 34 -6.85 0.60 -4.34
C ARG A 34 -6.62 1.15 -5.75
N LEU A 35 -5.69 0.56 -6.50
CA LEU A 35 -5.39 0.99 -7.88
C LEU A 35 -6.58 0.75 -8.80
N ARG A 36 -7.31 -0.37 -8.63
CA ARG A 36 -8.55 -0.64 -9.35
C ARG A 36 -9.64 0.35 -8.98
N GLU A 37 -9.79 0.73 -7.71
CA GLU A 37 -10.76 1.75 -7.30
C GLU A 37 -10.50 3.12 -7.95
N VAL A 38 -9.22 3.49 -8.09
CA VAL A 38 -8.83 4.77 -8.72
C VAL A 38 -9.01 4.73 -10.24
N LEU A 39 -8.66 3.61 -10.90
CA LEU A 39 -8.67 3.49 -12.37
C LEU A 39 -10.02 3.06 -12.95
N LEU A 40 -10.86 2.35 -12.19
CA LEU A 40 -12.18 1.89 -12.61
C LEU A 40 -13.24 2.54 -11.70
N PRO A 41 -13.85 3.68 -12.09
CA PRO A 41 -14.93 4.31 -11.35
C PRO A 41 -16.26 3.54 -11.54
N ALA A 42 -16.27 2.25 -11.25
CA ALA A 42 -17.45 1.39 -11.34
C ALA A 42 -17.83 0.85 -9.96
N LYS A 43 -18.54 1.70 -9.21
CA LYS A 43 -19.30 1.45 -7.97
C LYS A 43 -18.47 1.14 -6.70
N PRO A 44 -18.75 1.84 -5.59
CA PRO A 44 -17.99 1.70 -4.35
C PRO A 44 -18.26 0.33 -3.71
N LYS A 45 -17.21 -0.46 -3.49
CA LYS A 45 -17.26 -1.61 -2.59
C LYS A 45 -16.73 -1.14 -1.24
N ARG A 46 -17.69 -0.73 -0.42
CA ARG A 46 -17.66 -0.64 1.05
C ARG A 46 -16.57 -1.53 1.70
N GLY A 47 -15.57 -0.88 2.29
CA GLY A 47 -14.91 -1.33 3.52
C GLY A 47 -13.50 -1.88 3.38
N GLU A 48 -12.50 -1.01 3.53
CA GLU A 48 -11.33 -1.31 4.38
C GLU A 48 -10.78 0.05 4.87
N ALA A 49 -10.93 0.31 6.16
CA ALA A 49 -10.49 1.55 6.79
C ALA A 49 -8.96 1.57 6.90
N PRO A 50 -8.28 2.70 6.62
CA PRO A 50 -6.86 2.81 6.91
C PRO A 50 -6.69 2.72 8.43
N LYS A 51 -6.03 1.65 8.87
CA LYS A 51 -5.73 1.41 10.28
C LYS A 51 -4.69 2.45 10.71
N GLU A 52 -5.14 3.31 11.60
CA GLU A 52 -4.39 4.28 12.39
C GLU A 52 -3.21 3.62 13.13
N GLN A 53 -2.01 4.20 12.99
CA GLN A 53 -0.88 3.97 13.88
C GLN A 53 0.12 5.11 13.70
N GLU A 54 0.63 5.82 14.69
CA GLU A 54 0.25 6.13 16.07
C GLU A 54 1.09 7.38 16.35
N ALA A 55 0.44 8.46 16.81
CA ALA A 55 1.18 9.62 17.30
C ALA A 55 1.82 9.23 18.63
N VAL A 56 3.15 9.33 18.71
CA VAL A 56 3.82 9.47 20.02
C VAL A 56 4.67 10.73 19.98
N ALA A 57 4.12 11.74 20.64
CA ALA A 57 4.85 12.88 21.13
C ALA A 57 5.67 12.43 22.36
N GLU A 58 6.94 12.79 22.39
CA GLU A 58 7.61 13.38 23.56
C GLU A 58 8.79 14.25 23.08
#